data_AF-A0A0Q8GN30-F1
#
_entry.id   AF-A0A0Q8GN30-F1
#
_cell.length_a   1.000
_cell.length_b   1.000
_cell.length_c   1.000
_cell.angle_alpha   90.00
_cell.angle_beta   90.00
_cell.angle_gamma   90.00
#
_symmetry.space_group_name_H-M   'P 1'
#
loop_
_entity.id
_entity.type
_entity.pdbx_description
1 polymer ?
#
loop_
_entity_poly.entity_id
_entity_poly.type
_entity_poly.pdbx_seq_one_letter_code
_entity_poly.pdbx_strand_id
1 'polypeptide(L)'
;MINKRDFLKTGASAIVGSAGATAAVAAVRPRLDERAGLASWQAHVGQRFEVDGHAVILQAATALPGRQPGEQFSLRFSGELPAGLGDGLHTLTASGGAGQSLYLARAPQGLRADFCRLQG
;
A
#
# COMPACT_ATOMS: atom_id res chain seq x y z
N MET A 1 -41.30 52.04 18.42
CA MET A 1 -41.00 51.73 19.84
C MET A 1 -41.45 50.30 20.12
N ILE A 2 -40.69 49.62 21.01
CA ILE A 2 -40.90 48.28 21.61
C ILE A 2 -40.17 47.11 20.93
N ASN A 3 -39.04 46.78 21.55
CA ASN A 3 -38.30 45.51 21.55
C ASN A 3 -39.00 44.47 22.45
N LYS A 4 -38.95 43.19 22.06
CA LYS A 4 -39.03 41.97 22.91
C LYS A 4 -38.80 40.78 21.97
N ARG A 5 -37.59 40.21 21.82
CA ARG A 5 -36.98 39.19 22.69
C ARG A 5 -38.02 38.31 23.40
N ASP A 6 -38.22 37.11 22.87
CA ASP A 6 -38.11 35.81 23.56
C ASP A 6 -38.51 34.70 22.57
N PHE A 7 -38.01 33.46 22.61
CA PHE A 7 -36.80 32.81 23.10
C PHE A 7 -37.00 31.33 22.68
N LEU A 8 -36.00 30.73 22.03
CA LEU A 8 -35.61 29.30 22.07
C LEU A 8 -36.67 28.16 22.02
N LYS A 9 -36.64 27.39 20.92
CA LYS A 9 -36.65 25.91 20.87
C LYS A 9 -36.48 25.52 19.39
N THR A 10 -35.52 24.74 18.91
CA THR A 10 -34.83 23.58 19.46
C THR A 10 -33.65 23.27 18.54
N GLY A 11 -32.51 22.84 19.09
CA GLY A 11 -31.60 21.95 18.37
C GLY A 11 -30.28 22.55 17.88
N ALA A 12 -29.36 22.79 18.83
CA ALA A 12 -27.93 22.58 18.57
C ALA A 12 -27.72 21.12 18.12
N SER A 13 -26.88 20.82 17.14
CA SER A 13 -25.45 20.68 17.39
C SER A 13 -24.60 21.28 16.28
N ALA A 14 -23.60 22.03 16.74
CA ALA A 14 -22.54 22.61 15.96
C ALA A 14 -21.71 21.53 15.25
N ILE A 15 -21.49 21.73 13.95
CA ILE A 15 -20.22 21.33 13.34
C ILE A 15 -19.29 22.53 13.43
N VAL A 16 -18.55 22.55 14.53
CA VAL A 16 -17.34 23.36 14.71
C VAL A 16 -16.38 23.05 13.56
N GLY A 17 -15.79 24.12 13.04
CA GLY A 17 -14.98 24.09 11.84
C GLY A 17 -13.75 23.20 11.94
N SER A 18 -13.25 22.86 10.76
CA SER A 18 -11.84 22.61 10.55
C SER A 18 -11.50 23.21 9.20
N ALA A 19 -11.10 24.48 9.24
CA ALA A 19 -10.17 25.03 8.28
C ALA A 19 -8.90 24.18 8.37
N GLY A 20 -8.87 23.17 7.53
CA GLY A 20 -7.81 22.21 7.38
C GLY A 20 -7.85 21.73 5.95
N ALA A 21 -7.64 22.67 5.02
CA ALA A 21 -7.21 22.36 3.66
C ALA A 21 -5.79 21.79 3.73
N THR A 22 -5.59 20.69 4.44
CA THR A 22 -4.40 19.86 4.33
C THR A 22 -4.61 18.99 3.11
N ALA A 23 -4.01 19.44 2.02
CA ALA A 23 -3.62 18.64 0.88
C ALA A 23 -3.39 17.16 1.25
N ALA A 24 -4.37 16.31 0.96
CA ALA A 24 -4.17 14.86 0.94
C ALA A 24 -5.19 14.16 0.02
N VAL A 25 -5.71 14.85 -1.00
CA VAL A 25 -6.18 14.16 -2.21
C VAL A 25 -4.94 13.85 -3.06
N ALA A 26 -4.06 13.01 -2.51
CA ALA A 26 -3.08 12.26 -3.28
C ALA A 26 -3.68 10.88 -3.59
N ALA A 27 -4.91 10.86 -4.09
CA ALA A 27 -5.54 9.68 -4.68
C ALA A 27 -4.97 9.39 -6.08
N VAL A 28 -3.64 9.47 -6.22
CA VAL A 28 -2.90 9.10 -7.42
C VAL A 28 -1.68 8.31 -6.98
N ARG A 29 -1.84 7.02 -6.68
CA ARG A 29 -0.69 6.10 -6.68
C ARG A 29 -1.07 4.74 -7.24
N PRO A 30 -0.93 4.57 -8.56
CA PRO A 30 -0.39 3.32 -9.04
C PRO A 30 0.58 3.56 -10.18
N ARG A 31 1.89 3.54 -9.89
CA ARG A 31 2.87 2.87 -10.77
C ARG A 31 3.99 2.33 -9.92
N LEU A 32 3.98 1.03 -9.78
CA LEU A 32 5.16 0.27 -9.45
C LEU A 32 5.94 0.12 -10.77
N ASP A 33 6.82 1.08 -11.01
CA ASP A 33 7.78 1.01 -12.12
C ASP A 33 8.76 -0.14 -11.83
N GLU A 34 9.32 -0.78 -12.86
CA GLU A 34 10.26 -1.91 -12.71
C GLU A 34 11.50 -1.58 -11.85
N ARG A 35 11.67 -0.30 -11.48
CA ARG A 35 12.77 0.26 -10.69
C ARG A 35 12.39 0.70 -9.28
N ALA A 36 11.21 0.34 -8.77
CA ALA A 36 10.77 0.72 -7.43
C ALA A 36 11.69 0.13 -6.34
N GLY A 37 12.38 1.00 -5.62
CA GLY A 37 13.24 0.64 -4.49
C GLY A 37 12.47 0.40 -3.18
N LEU A 38 13.17 0.03 -2.11
CA LEU A 38 12.61 -0.29 -0.80
C LEU A 38 11.65 0.79 -0.29
N ALA A 39 12.06 2.07 -0.34
CA ALA A 39 11.23 3.17 0.14
C ALA A 39 9.90 3.31 -0.61
N SER A 40 9.88 2.95 -1.90
CA SER A 40 8.65 2.92 -2.68
C SER A 40 7.72 1.83 -2.16
N TRP A 41 8.23 0.61 -1.98
CA TRP A 41 7.47 -0.51 -1.46
C TRP A 41 6.98 -0.32 -0.02
N GLN A 42 7.77 0.32 0.83
CA GLN A 42 7.36 0.66 2.21
C GLN A 42 6.13 1.57 2.23
N ALA A 43 5.99 2.49 1.27
CA ALA A 43 4.80 3.34 1.14
C ALA A 43 3.53 2.57 0.72
N HIS A 44 3.68 1.33 0.25
CA HIS A 44 2.58 0.45 -0.17
C HIS A 44 2.25 -0.64 0.86
N VAL A 45 2.92 -0.67 2.02
CA VAL A 45 2.58 -1.62 3.09
C VAL A 45 1.15 -1.37 3.57
N GLY A 46 0.39 -2.45 3.74
CA GLY A 46 -1.05 -2.44 4.04
C GLY A 46 -1.95 -2.37 2.80
N GLN A 47 -1.39 -2.16 1.60
CA GLN A 47 -2.18 -2.12 0.37
C GLN A 47 -2.48 -3.52 -0.16
N ARG A 48 -3.63 -3.62 -0.83
CA ARG A 48 -4.10 -4.83 -1.52
C ARG A 48 -3.52 -4.87 -2.94
N PHE A 49 -3.02 -6.03 -3.29
CA PHE A 49 -2.54 -6.41 -4.61
C PHE A 49 -3.25 -7.70 -5.03
N GLU A 50 -3.15 -8.04 -6.30
CA GLU A 50 -3.62 -9.30 -6.84
C GLU A 50 -2.46 -10.05 -7.49
N VAL A 51 -2.40 -11.35 -7.26
CA VAL A 51 -1.44 -12.29 -7.84
C VAL A 51 -2.26 -13.40 -8.47
N ASP A 52 -2.18 -13.57 -9.79
CA ASP A 52 -2.97 -14.56 -10.54
C ASP A 52 -4.48 -14.55 -10.17
N GLY A 53 -5.05 -13.35 -10.03
CA GLY A 53 -6.45 -13.15 -9.65
C GLY A 53 -6.77 -13.39 -8.17
N HIS A 54 -5.78 -13.63 -7.33
CA HIS A 54 -5.93 -13.82 -5.89
C HIS A 54 -5.42 -12.61 -5.13
N ALA A 55 -6.24 -12.12 -4.22
CA ALA A 55 -5.88 -10.93 -3.48
C ALA A 55 -4.94 -11.23 -2.32
N VAL A 56 -3.88 -10.46 -2.28
CA VAL A 56 -2.87 -10.46 -1.23
C VAL A 56 -2.66 -9.04 -0.72
N ILE A 57 -2.18 -8.92 0.51
CA ILE A 57 -1.88 -7.64 1.16
C ILE A 57 -0.38 -7.58 1.37
N LEU A 58 0.28 -6.50 0.96
CA LEU A 58 1.69 -6.28 1.28
C LEU A 58 1.82 -6.02 2.79
N GLN A 59 2.36 -6.97 3.53
CA GLN A 59 2.54 -6.90 4.98
C GLN A 59 3.78 -6.12 5.38
N ALA A 60 4.87 -6.29 4.63
CA ALA A 60 6.14 -5.69 4.97
C ALA A 60 7.04 -5.53 3.74
N ALA A 61 7.86 -4.48 3.77
CA ALA A 61 9.00 -4.29 2.89
C ALA A 61 10.22 -4.01 3.78
N THR A 62 11.15 -4.96 3.81
CA THR A 62 12.24 -5.02 4.80
C THR A 62 13.59 -4.96 4.10
N ALA A 63 14.45 -4.03 4.52
CA ALA A 63 15.84 -4.03 4.09
C ALA A 63 16.54 -5.32 4.52
N LEU A 64 17.31 -5.92 3.62
CA LEU A 64 18.16 -7.06 3.93
C LEU A 64 19.61 -6.58 4.08
N PRO A 65 20.39 -7.18 5.00
CA PRO A 65 21.82 -6.89 5.11
C PRO A 65 22.52 -7.37 3.84
N GLY A 66 22.86 -6.43 2.97
CA GLY A 66 23.55 -6.71 1.71
C GLY A 66 25.06 -6.79 1.90
N ARG A 67 25.69 -7.80 1.27
CA ARG A 67 27.15 -7.89 1.17
C ARG A 67 27.74 -7.08 0.02
N GLN A 68 26.89 -6.53 -0.85
CA GLN A 68 27.30 -5.79 -2.04
C GLN A 68 26.74 -4.37 -2.01
N PRO A 69 27.46 -3.38 -2.58
CA PRO A 69 26.95 -2.02 -2.71
C PRO A 69 25.70 -2.02 -3.59
N GLY A 70 24.59 -1.58 -3.02
CA GLY A 70 23.27 -1.77 -3.62
C GLY A 70 22.15 -1.75 -2.59
N GLU A 71 20.92 -1.79 -3.09
CA GLU A 71 19.72 -1.94 -2.27
C GLU A 71 19.29 -3.41 -2.28
N GLN A 72 19.23 -4.04 -1.11
CA GLN A 72 18.70 -5.39 -0.95
C GLN A 72 17.50 -5.33 -0.03
N PHE A 73 16.38 -5.90 -0.45
CA PHE A 73 15.17 -5.92 0.36
C PHE A 73 14.28 -7.10 0.04
N SER A 74 13.39 -7.41 0.98
CA SER A 74 12.37 -8.44 0.86
C SER A 74 10.99 -7.83 1.03
N LEU A 75 10.07 -8.23 0.17
CA LEU A 75 8.65 -7.95 0.30
C LEU A 75 7.96 -9.18 0.83
N ARG A 76 6.97 -8.97 1.68
CA ARG A 76 6.16 -10.04 2.24
C ARG A 76 4.69 -9.73 2.04
N PHE A 77 3.97 -10.66 1.45
CA PHE A 77 2.54 -10.58 1.22
C PHE A 77 1.81 -11.60 2.09
N SER A 78 0.65 -11.24 2.63
CA SER A 78 -0.28 -12.16 3.28
C SER A 78 -1.57 -12.26 2.48
N GLY A 79 -2.17 -13.42 2.42
CA GLY A 79 -3.48 -13.61 1.82
C GLY A 79 -3.79 -15.09 1.72
N GLU A 80 -5.00 -15.39 1.29
CA GLU A 80 -5.37 -16.75 0.92
C GLU A 80 -4.70 -17.07 -0.42
N LEU A 81 -3.72 -17.98 -0.39
CA LEU A 81 -2.93 -18.33 -1.57
C LEU A 81 -3.47 -19.61 -2.19
N PRO A 82 -3.67 -19.65 -3.52
CA PRO A 82 -4.13 -20.86 -4.17
C PRO A 82 -3.09 -21.98 -3.97
N ALA A 83 -3.58 -23.21 -3.79
CA ALA A 83 -2.71 -24.36 -3.53
C ALA A 83 -1.70 -24.62 -4.66
N GLY A 84 -2.01 -24.16 -5.88
CA GLY A 84 -1.15 -24.25 -7.06
C GLY A 84 -0.15 -23.11 -7.24
N LEU A 85 -0.11 -22.10 -6.35
CA LEU A 85 0.91 -21.06 -6.44
C LEU A 85 2.27 -21.61 -5.99
N GLY A 86 3.12 -21.91 -6.97
CA GLY A 86 4.51 -22.30 -6.76
C GLY A 86 5.46 -21.11 -6.82
N ASP A 87 6.73 -21.38 -6.53
CA ASP A 87 7.79 -20.39 -6.63
C ASP A 87 8.05 -20.07 -8.11
N GLY A 88 7.87 -18.81 -8.50
CA GLY A 88 7.90 -18.46 -9.92
C GLY A 88 7.73 -16.98 -10.18
N LEU A 89 7.80 -16.62 -11.46
CA LEU A 89 7.49 -15.27 -11.91
C LEU A 89 5.97 -15.12 -12.02
N HIS A 90 5.43 -14.18 -11.26
CA HIS A 90 4.00 -13.91 -11.18
C HIS A 90 3.73 -12.43 -11.41
N THR A 91 2.60 -12.11 -12.03
CA THR A 91 2.20 -10.71 -12.22
C THR A 91 1.45 -10.21 -10.99
N LEU A 92 2.01 -9.21 -10.32
CA LEU A 92 1.40 -8.48 -9.22
C LEU A 92 0.67 -7.26 -9.76
N THR A 93 -0.65 -7.17 -9.59
CA THR A 93 -1.45 -6.01 -10.00
C THR A 93 -1.95 -5.22 -8.79
N ALA A 94 -1.70 -3.91 -8.78
CA ALA A 94 -2.35 -3.01 -7.84
C ALA A 94 -3.79 -2.73 -8.30
N SER A 95 -4.73 -2.54 -7.37
CA SER A 95 -6.14 -2.25 -7.73
C SER A 95 -6.26 -1.05 -8.67
N GLY A 96 -6.67 -1.31 -9.92
CA GLY A 96 -6.84 -0.28 -10.97
C GLY A 96 -5.55 0.19 -11.65
N GLY A 97 -4.44 -0.53 -11.51
CA GLY A 97 -3.11 -0.10 -11.96
C GLY A 97 -2.41 -1.04 -12.93
N ALA A 98 -1.21 -0.64 -13.35
CA ALA A 98 -0.29 -1.48 -14.10
C ALA A 98 0.18 -2.68 -13.25
N GLY A 99 0.32 -3.84 -13.89
CA GLY A 99 0.90 -5.03 -13.28
C GLY A 99 2.42 -5.03 -13.38
N GLN A 100 3.09 -5.61 -12.38
CA GLN A 100 4.53 -5.84 -12.38
C GLN A 100 4.81 -7.33 -12.20
N SER A 101 5.68 -7.89 -13.04
CA SER A 101 6.12 -9.27 -12.88
C SER A 101 7.21 -9.36 -11.82
N LEU A 102 6.98 -10.16 -10.78
CA LEU A 102 7.89 -10.38 -9.66
C LEU A 102 8.11 -11.87 -9.45
N TYR A 103 9.33 -12.25 -9.07
CA TYR A 103 9.54 -13.61 -8.57
C TYR A 103 8.96 -13.71 -7.15
N LEU A 104 7.88 -14.47 -7.00
CA LEU A 104 7.26 -14.75 -5.72
C LEU A 104 7.60 -16.18 -5.31
N ALA A 105 8.16 -16.32 -4.11
CA ALA A 105 8.36 -17.58 -3.44
C ALA A 105 7.31 -17.75 -2.34
N ARG A 106 6.84 -18.98 -2.14
CA ARG A 106 5.94 -19.34 -1.07
C ARG A 106 6.70 -19.37 0.25
N ALA A 107 6.18 -18.64 1.23
CA ALA A 107 6.70 -18.62 2.59
C ALA A 107 5.63 -19.16 3.55
N PRO A 108 6.00 -19.65 4.75
CA PRO A 108 5.04 -20.17 5.74
C PRO A 108 3.91 -19.19 6.11
N GLN A 109 4.14 -17.89 5.89
CA GLN A 109 3.22 -16.82 6.28
C GLN A 109 2.66 -16.04 5.08
N GLY A 110 2.75 -16.60 3.86
CA GLY A 110 2.23 -16.00 2.63
C GLY A 110 3.21 -16.08 1.45
N LEU A 111 3.41 -14.96 0.73
CA LEU A 111 4.38 -14.85 -0.36
C LEU A 111 5.52 -13.93 0.01
N ARG A 112 6.66 -14.16 -0.65
CA ARG A 112 7.86 -13.36 -0.50
C ARG A 112 8.45 -13.03 -1.86
N ALA A 113 8.90 -11.79 -2.05
CA ALA A 113 9.74 -11.41 -3.17
C ALA A 113 11.04 -10.82 -2.63
N ASP A 114 12.18 -11.26 -3.17
CA ASP A 114 13.49 -10.74 -2.80
C ASP A 114 14.09 -9.95 -3.95
N PHE A 115 14.63 -8.79 -3.62
CA PHE A 115 15.21 -7.86 -4.58
C PHE A 115 16.66 -7.58 -4.20
N CYS A 116 17.51 -7.59 -5.21
CA CYS A 116 18.89 -7.15 -5.12
C CYS A 116 19.15 -6.20 -6.29
N ARG A 117 19.29 -4.91 -5.98
CA ARG A 117 19.66 -3.88 -6.94
C ARG A 117 21.11 -3.47 -6.69
N LEU A 118 22.00 -3.91 -7.57
CA LEU A 118 23.42 -3.53 -7.50
C LEU A 118 23.59 -2.06 -7.92
N GLN A 119 24.42 -1.31 -7.20
CA GLN A 119 24.94 -0.04 -7.70
C GLN A 119 26.04 -0.36 -8.71
N GLY A 120 25.80 -0.02 -9.98
CA GLY A 120 26.81 -0.07 -11.04
C GLY A 120 27.57 1.23 -11.16
#